data_AF-A0AAE9D1C2-F1
#
_entry.id   AF-A0AAE9D1C2-F1
#
_cell.length_a   1.000
_cell.length_b   1.000
_cell.length_c   1.000
_cell.angle_alpha   90.00
_cell.angle_beta   90.00
_cell.angle_gamma   90.00
#
_symmetry.space_group_name_H-M   'P 1'
#
loop_
_entity.id
_entity.type
_entity.pdbx_description
1 polymer ?
#
loop_
_entity_poly.entity_id
_entity_poly.type
_entity_poly.pdbx_seq_one_letter_code
_entity_poly.pdbx_strand_id
1 'polypeptide(L)'
;MTCALRFLVILLLLTLVSCHFKYRRPNWDREFRLKESCRDRNNVEERLAVSQCWFFEGMKSWFRRFSISWFPGKTKSWNLTEITKHCDDYYVCMENTKCYKDYVLFETFDRCSHDAFSIGPMSFCNKILKDFNKNSPGILPSCVVDYLEKDAPKKWTCENTKSLGDCLLPQVQKHCDPGLLPIFHEHQAARQYYLGCDGTLKFEDLEVFNSTDSTN
;
A
#
# COMPACT_ATOMS: atom_id res chain seq x y z
N MET A 1 -43.44 -7.50 -17.21
CA MET A 1 -42.50 -6.45 -16.75
C MET A 1 -41.42 -6.28 -17.79
N THR A 2 -41.48 -5.15 -18.51
CA THR A 2 -40.72 -4.84 -19.73
C THR A 2 -39.23 -4.61 -19.43
N CYS A 3 -38.37 -4.93 -20.39
CA CYS A 3 -36.90 -4.85 -20.30
C CYS A 3 -36.41 -3.47 -19.82
N ALA A 4 -37.14 -2.41 -20.17
CA ALA A 4 -36.90 -1.03 -19.74
C ALA A 4 -36.95 -0.84 -18.21
N LEU A 5 -37.86 -1.54 -17.53
CA LEU A 5 -37.99 -1.46 -16.07
C LEU A 5 -36.80 -2.11 -15.36
N ARG A 6 -36.23 -3.19 -15.92
CA ARG A 6 -35.02 -3.83 -15.39
C ARG A 6 -33.79 -2.95 -15.57
N PHE A 7 -33.67 -2.28 -16.71
CA PHE A 7 -32.58 -1.31 -16.95
C PHE A 7 -32.67 -0.10 -16.02
N LEU A 8 -33.88 0.43 -15.79
CA LEU A 8 -34.11 1.53 -14.85
C LEU A 8 -33.79 1.14 -13.41
N VAL A 9 -34.14 -0.08 -12.98
CA VAL A 9 -33.80 -0.58 -11.65
C VAL A 9 -32.29 -0.79 -11.49
N ILE A 10 -31.59 -1.27 -12.53
CA ILE A 10 -30.12 -1.41 -12.50
C ILE A 10 -29.44 -0.03 -12.46
N LEU A 11 -29.92 0.94 -13.23
CA LEU A 11 -29.44 2.33 -13.18
C LEU A 11 -29.70 2.99 -11.82
N LEU A 12 -30.88 2.77 -11.22
CA LEU A 12 -31.22 3.24 -9.87
C LEU A 12 -30.38 2.56 -8.78
N LEU A 13 -30.07 1.28 -8.93
CA LEU A 13 -29.16 0.58 -8.01
C LEU A 13 -27.72 1.09 -8.15
N LEU A 14 -27.26 1.38 -9.38
CA LEU A 14 -25.94 1.99 -9.62
C LEU A 14 -25.84 3.42 -9.04
N THR A 15 -26.91 4.22 -9.08
CA THR A 15 -26.92 5.56 -8.47
C THR A 15 -27.03 5.51 -6.94
N LEU A 16 -27.74 4.53 -6.38
CA LEU A 16 -27.81 4.32 -4.93
C LEU A 16 -26.49 3.81 -4.33
N VAL A 17 -25.76 2.94 -5.05
CA VAL A 17 -24.38 2.54 -4.66
C VAL A 17 -23.41 3.73 -4.78
N SER A 18 -23.64 4.62 -5.74
CA SER A 18 -22.83 5.86 -5.90
C SER A 18 -23.04 6.86 -4.75
N CYS A 19 -24.24 6.92 -4.14
CA CYS A 19 -24.53 7.82 -3.03
C CYS A 19 -23.93 7.40 -1.68
N HIS A 20 -23.56 6.13 -1.50
CA HIS A 20 -22.86 5.67 -0.29
C HIS A 20 -21.33 5.69 -0.44
N PHE A 21 -20.82 5.87 -1.66
CA PHE A 21 -19.43 6.19 -1.91
C PHE A 21 -19.20 7.70 -1.71
N LYS A 22 -19.18 8.12 -0.44
CA LYS A 22 -18.32 9.25 -0.06
C LYS A 22 -16.86 8.79 -0.26
N TYR A 23 -16.41 8.77 -1.52
CA TYR A 23 -14.99 8.89 -1.82
C TYR A 23 -14.63 10.30 -1.35
N ARG A 24 -14.35 10.45 -0.04
CA ARG A 24 -13.54 11.57 0.43
C ARG A 24 -12.28 11.46 -0.42
N ARG A 25 -12.14 12.30 -1.45
CA ARG A 25 -10.82 12.61 -2.01
C ARG A 25 -9.94 12.83 -0.78
N PRO A 26 -8.92 12.00 -0.53
CA PRO A 26 -8.05 12.19 0.60
C PRO A 26 -7.46 13.60 0.42
N ASN A 27 -7.97 14.56 1.19
CA ASN A 27 -7.57 15.96 1.14
C ASN A 27 -6.27 16.15 1.95
N TRP A 28 -5.34 15.20 1.80
CA TRP A 28 -4.12 15.11 2.56
C TRP A 28 -2.96 15.55 1.66
N ASP A 29 -2.77 16.87 1.59
CA ASP A 29 -1.53 17.50 1.16
C ASP A 29 -1.02 17.16 -0.24
N ARG A 30 -1.80 17.50 -1.27
CA ARG A 30 -1.23 17.61 -2.62
C ARG A 30 -0.06 18.58 -2.67
N GLU A 31 -0.02 19.58 -1.78
CA GLU A 31 1.04 20.60 -1.80
C GLU A 31 2.38 20.13 -1.24
N PHE A 32 2.41 19.29 -0.19
CA PHE A 32 3.68 18.84 0.41
C PHE A 32 4.27 17.59 -0.27
N ARG A 33 3.46 16.88 -1.06
CA ARG A 33 3.85 15.67 -1.79
C ARG A 33 4.43 15.97 -3.18
N LEU A 34 4.01 17.10 -3.77
CA LEU A 34 4.46 17.52 -5.08
C LEU A 34 5.77 18.32 -4.96
N LYS A 35 6.59 18.27 -6.00
CA LYS A 35 7.73 19.18 -6.18
C LYS A 35 7.21 20.61 -6.34
N GLU A 36 7.99 21.60 -5.91
CA GLU A 36 7.58 23.01 -5.95
C GLU A 36 7.22 23.48 -7.37
N SER A 37 7.95 23.01 -8.39
CA SER A 37 7.70 23.31 -9.81
C SER A 37 6.29 22.93 -10.28
N CYS A 38 5.69 21.90 -9.69
CA CYS A 38 4.35 21.42 -10.05
C CYS A 38 3.23 22.04 -9.21
N ARG A 39 3.57 22.92 -8.26
CA ARG A 39 2.60 23.68 -7.46
C ARG A 39 2.12 24.94 -8.18
N ASP A 40 2.81 25.38 -9.23
CA ASP A 40 2.39 26.54 -10.04
C ASP A 40 1.00 26.30 -10.65
N ARG A 41 0.10 27.28 -10.47
CA ARG A 41 -1.24 27.26 -11.06
C ARG A 41 -1.22 27.27 -12.58
N ASN A 42 -0.16 27.78 -13.19
CA ASN A 42 -0.03 27.89 -14.63
C ASN A 42 0.35 26.57 -15.31
N ASN A 43 0.86 25.59 -14.57
CA ASN A 43 1.21 24.27 -15.11
C ASN A 43 0.00 23.31 -15.07
N VAL A 44 -0.98 23.60 -15.93
CA VAL A 44 -2.27 22.88 -15.97
C VAL A 44 -2.11 21.45 -16.48
N GLU A 45 -1.18 21.23 -17.41
CA GLU A 45 -0.98 19.93 -18.06
C GLU A 45 -0.44 18.87 -17.08
N GLU A 46 0.60 19.21 -16.32
CA GLU A 46 1.18 18.31 -15.32
C GLU A 46 0.20 17.99 -14.17
N ARG A 47 -0.57 18.99 -13.71
CA ARG A 47 -1.60 18.78 -12.68
C ARG A 47 -2.74 17.90 -13.18
N LEU A 48 -3.08 18.00 -14.46
CA LEU A 48 -4.07 17.12 -15.08
C LEU A 48 -3.53 15.69 -15.18
N ALA A 49 -2.27 15.51 -15.58
CA ALA A 49 -1.61 14.21 -15.65
C ALA A 49 -1.57 13.52 -14.27
N VAL A 50 -1.17 14.24 -13.21
CA VAL A 50 -1.24 13.77 -11.82
C VAL A 50 -2.65 13.36 -11.43
N SER A 51 -3.65 14.19 -11.73
CA SER A 51 -5.04 13.87 -11.40
C SER A 51 -5.55 12.65 -12.17
N GLN A 52 -5.10 12.45 -13.42
CA GLN A 52 -5.46 11.30 -14.23
C GLN A 52 -4.82 10.02 -13.70
N CYS A 53 -3.52 10.03 -13.40
CA CYS A 53 -2.84 8.88 -12.77
C CYS A 53 -3.49 8.50 -11.45
N TRP A 54 -3.74 9.50 -10.58
CA TRP A 54 -4.41 9.27 -9.30
C TRP A 54 -5.80 8.65 -9.47
N PHE A 55 -6.55 9.09 -10.49
CA PHE A 55 -7.90 8.58 -10.75
C PHE A 55 -7.86 7.19 -11.39
N PHE A 56 -7.22 7.03 -12.56
CA PHE A 56 -7.26 5.79 -13.33
C PHE A 56 -6.44 4.67 -12.69
N GLU A 57 -5.16 4.91 -12.40
CA GLU A 57 -4.31 3.89 -11.77
C GLU A 57 -4.69 3.70 -10.30
N GLY A 58 -5.09 4.76 -9.60
CA GLY A 58 -5.61 4.63 -8.24
C GLY A 58 -6.88 3.78 -8.17
N MET A 59 -7.82 3.92 -9.12
CA MET A 59 -8.99 3.05 -9.21
C MET A 59 -8.60 1.60 -9.55
N LYS A 60 -7.72 1.37 -10.52
CA LYS A 60 -7.24 0.02 -10.85
C LYS A 60 -6.57 -0.66 -9.65
N SER A 61 -5.72 0.09 -8.95
CA SER A 61 -5.06 -0.34 -7.72
C SER A 61 -6.07 -0.71 -6.63
N TRP A 62 -7.08 0.15 -6.43
CA TRP A 62 -8.19 -0.12 -5.51
C TRP A 62 -8.96 -1.40 -5.89
N PHE A 63 -9.37 -1.55 -7.15
CA PHE A 63 -10.06 -2.76 -7.62
C PHE A 63 -9.21 -4.02 -7.45
N ARG A 64 -7.90 -3.96 -7.71
CA ARG A 64 -6.98 -5.08 -7.53
C ARG A 64 -6.89 -5.48 -6.05
N ARG A 65 -6.73 -4.53 -5.13
CA ARG A 65 -6.73 -4.80 -3.69
C ARG A 65 -8.03 -5.44 -3.22
N PHE A 66 -9.17 -4.93 -3.69
CA PHE A 66 -10.47 -5.54 -3.43
C PHE A 66 -10.53 -6.98 -3.96
N SER A 67 -10.08 -7.23 -5.19
CA SER A 67 -10.04 -8.57 -5.76
C SER A 67 -9.15 -9.53 -4.95
N ILE A 68 -8.01 -9.07 -4.44
CA ILE A 68 -7.13 -9.88 -3.59
C ILE A 68 -7.84 -10.23 -2.29
N SER A 69 -8.46 -9.25 -1.64
CA SER A 69 -9.20 -9.44 -0.40
C SER A 69 -10.39 -10.41 -0.56
N TRP A 70 -11.11 -10.34 -1.68
CA TRP A 70 -12.24 -11.23 -1.98
C TRP A 70 -11.83 -12.63 -2.41
N PHE A 71 -10.68 -12.77 -3.09
CA PHE A 71 -10.19 -14.05 -3.60
C PHE A 71 -8.74 -14.32 -3.19
N PRO A 72 -8.44 -14.37 -1.89
CA PRO A 72 -7.06 -14.53 -1.42
C PRO A 72 -6.50 -15.88 -1.88
N GLY A 73 -7.34 -16.90 -2.10
CA GLY A 73 -6.88 -18.22 -2.56
C GLY A 73 -6.07 -18.18 -3.86
N LYS A 74 -6.33 -17.20 -4.72
CA LYS A 74 -5.59 -17.00 -5.97
C LYS A 74 -4.18 -16.45 -5.75
N THR A 75 -3.92 -15.79 -4.62
CA THR A 75 -2.62 -15.18 -4.34
C THR A 75 -1.62 -16.12 -3.66
N LYS A 76 -2.05 -17.35 -3.32
CA LYS A 76 -1.18 -18.36 -2.71
C LYS A 76 0.00 -18.74 -3.61
N SER A 77 -0.19 -18.72 -4.93
CA SER A 77 0.86 -19.07 -5.90
C SER A 77 1.52 -17.85 -6.54
N TRP A 78 1.13 -16.63 -6.17
CA TRP A 78 1.67 -15.43 -6.80
C TRP A 78 3.03 -15.06 -6.23
N ASN A 79 3.93 -14.58 -7.09
CA ASN A 79 5.17 -13.96 -6.64
C ASN A 79 4.93 -12.50 -6.18
N LEU A 80 5.94 -11.87 -5.58
CA LEU A 80 5.79 -10.50 -5.09
C LEU A 80 5.41 -9.54 -6.22
N THR A 81 6.06 -9.64 -7.38
CA THR A 81 5.78 -8.80 -8.57
C THR A 81 4.32 -8.90 -9.03
N GLU A 82 3.71 -10.08 -9.06
CA GLU A 82 2.31 -10.28 -9.46
C GLU A 82 1.33 -9.69 -8.45
N ILE A 83 1.69 -9.73 -7.17
CA ILE A 83 0.93 -9.13 -6.07
C ILE A 83 1.03 -7.61 -6.17
N THR A 84 2.22 -7.06 -6.40
CA THR A 84 2.49 -5.62 -6.41
C THR A 84 2.33 -4.94 -7.76
N LYS A 85 2.06 -5.67 -8.85
CA LYS A 85 1.93 -5.09 -10.20
C LYS A 85 1.08 -3.82 -10.28
N HIS A 86 -0.04 -3.80 -9.57
CA HIS A 86 -0.94 -2.63 -9.52
C HIS A 86 -0.35 -1.43 -8.77
N CYS A 87 0.58 -1.67 -7.84
CA CYS A 87 1.39 -0.64 -7.19
C CYS A 87 2.46 -0.12 -8.15
N ASP A 88 3.09 -1.01 -8.93
CA ASP A 88 4.11 -0.65 -9.93
C ASP A 88 3.48 0.23 -11.03
N ASP A 89 2.33 -0.17 -11.58
CA ASP A 89 1.59 0.60 -12.58
C ASP A 89 1.24 2.01 -12.07
N TYR A 90 0.83 2.11 -10.79
CA TYR A 90 0.57 3.39 -10.14
C TYR A 90 1.85 4.20 -9.96
N TYR A 91 2.93 3.60 -9.48
CA TYR A 91 4.23 4.25 -9.28
C TYR A 91 4.75 4.83 -10.60
N VAL A 92 4.80 4.03 -11.66
CA VAL A 92 5.28 4.44 -12.99
C VAL A 92 4.45 5.59 -13.55
N CYS A 93 3.11 5.55 -13.41
CA CYS A 93 2.27 6.65 -13.85
C CYS A 93 2.63 7.95 -13.12
N MET A 94 2.78 7.88 -11.80
CA MET A 94 3.08 9.04 -10.96
C MET A 94 4.49 9.57 -11.19
N GLU A 95 5.49 8.69 -11.36
CA GLU A 95 6.86 9.04 -11.73
C GLU A 95 6.93 9.76 -13.08
N ASN A 96 6.18 9.28 -14.08
CA ASN A 96 6.11 9.91 -15.41
C ASN A 96 5.55 11.34 -15.40
N THR A 97 4.80 11.72 -14.37
CA THR A 97 4.36 13.11 -14.20
C THR A 97 5.50 14.04 -13.78
N LYS A 98 6.61 13.50 -13.27
CA LYS A 98 7.77 14.23 -12.71
C LYS A 98 7.43 15.19 -11.56
N CYS A 99 6.21 15.10 -11.05
CA CYS A 99 5.67 16.08 -10.14
C CYS A 99 5.65 15.66 -8.69
N TYR A 100 5.87 14.39 -8.39
CA TYR A 100 5.96 13.90 -7.02
C TYR A 100 7.42 13.91 -6.56
N LYS A 101 7.60 14.21 -5.27
CA LYS A 101 8.90 14.03 -4.61
C LYS A 101 9.24 12.54 -4.54
N ASP A 102 10.48 12.17 -4.86
CA ASP A 102 10.90 10.77 -4.93
C ASP A 102 10.61 9.99 -3.65
N TYR A 103 10.95 10.56 -2.50
CA TYR A 103 10.72 9.89 -1.20
C TYR A 103 9.23 9.62 -0.96
N VAL A 104 8.32 10.46 -1.49
CA VAL A 104 6.88 10.27 -1.38
C VAL A 104 6.41 9.15 -2.30
N LEU A 105 6.98 9.05 -3.51
CA LEU A 105 6.67 7.95 -4.44
C LEU A 105 7.05 6.62 -3.82
N PHE A 106 8.29 6.51 -3.33
CA PHE A 106 8.78 5.28 -2.70
C PHE A 106 8.06 4.94 -1.38
N GLU A 107 7.73 5.92 -0.53
CA GLU A 107 6.91 5.67 0.67
C GLU A 107 5.51 5.17 0.29
N THR A 108 4.90 5.75 -0.75
CA THR A 108 3.59 5.32 -1.25
C THR A 108 3.66 3.91 -1.83
N PHE A 109 4.77 3.58 -2.48
CA PHE A 109 5.02 2.27 -3.05
C PHE A 109 5.23 1.20 -1.98
N ASP A 110 6.03 1.45 -0.93
CA ASP A 110 6.16 0.55 0.24
C ASP A 110 4.79 0.26 0.85
N ARG A 111 4.01 1.32 1.11
CA ARG A 111 2.68 1.16 1.71
C ARG A 111 1.76 0.32 0.84
N CYS A 112 1.76 0.56 -0.47
CA CYS A 112 0.94 -0.21 -1.40
C CYS A 112 1.35 -1.68 -1.46
N SER A 113 2.65 -1.94 -1.57
CA SER A 113 3.22 -3.29 -1.59
C SER A 113 2.90 -4.03 -0.29
N HIS A 114 3.10 -3.38 0.86
CA HIS A 114 2.82 -3.96 2.16
C HIS A 114 1.34 -4.28 2.36
N ASP A 115 0.43 -3.37 1.97
CA ASP A 115 -1.00 -3.63 2.02
C ASP A 115 -1.35 -4.86 1.18
N ALA A 116 -0.86 -4.93 -0.07
CA ALA A 116 -1.12 -6.03 -0.99
C ALA A 116 -0.59 -7.38 -0.48
N PHE A 117 0.63 -7.39 0.08
CA PHE A 117 1.21 -8.56 0.73
C PHE A 117 0.40 -9.00 1.95
N SER A 118 0.00 -8.05 2.79
CA SER A 118 -0.74 -8.27 4.04
C SER A 118 -2.13 -8.90 3.78
N ILE A 119 -2.89 -8.35 2.83
CA ILE A 119 -4.21 -8.88 2.45
C ILE A 119 -4.12 -10.13 1.55
N GLY A 120 -2.99 -10.33 0.88
CA GLY A 120 -2.74 -11.45 -0.03
C GLY A 120 -2.12 -12.65 0.70
N PRO A 121 -0.88 -13.04 0.38
CA PRO A 121 -0.28 -14.27 0.88
C PRO A 121 -0.09 -14.29 2.40
N MET A 122 0.19 -13.14 3.04
CA MET A 122 0.38 -13.07 4.49
C MET A 122 -0.93 -13.28 5.26
N SER A 123 -2.09 -12.99 4.67
CA SER A 123 -3.40 -13.19 5.31
C SER A 123 -3.63 -14.64 5.74
N PHE A 124 -3.11 -15.60 4.97
CA PHE A 124 -3.17 -17.02 5.30
C PHE A 124 -2.31 -17.38 6.50
N CYS A 125 -1.08 -16.88 6.52
CA CYS A 125 -0.16 -17.05 7.65
C CYS A 125 -0.74 -16.41 8.91
N ASN A 126 -1.30 -15.21 8.79
CA ASN A 126 -1.97 -14.51 9.89
C ASN A 126 -3.14 -15.33 10.46
N LYS A 127 -3.92 -16.00 9.60
CA LYS A 127 -4.98 -16.90 10.05
C LYS A 127 -4.41 -18.09 10.84
N ILE A 128 -3.36 -18.73 10.34
CA ILE A 128 -2.70 -19.86 11.02
C ILE A 128 -2.15 -19.42 12.37
N LEU A 129 -1.46 -18.28 12.45
CA LEU A 129 -0.91 -17.75 13.69
C LEU A 129 -2.02 -17.36 14.69
N LYS A 130 -3.12 -16.76 14.22
CA LYS A 130 -4.29 -16.47 15.07
C LYS A 130 -4.92 -17.74 15.63
N ASP A 131 -5.09 -18.77 14.80
CA ASP A 131 -5.66 -20.05 15.25
C ASP A 131 -4.71 -20.78 16.21
N PHE A 132 -3.40 -20.72 15.97
CA PHE A 132 -2.38 -21.22 16.90
C PHE A 132 -2.44 -20.50 18.25
N ASN A 133 -2.52 -19.16 18.27
CA ASN A 133 -2.61 -18.39 19.51
C ASN A 133 -3.87 -18.70 20.31
N LYS A 134 -5.00 -18.96 19.64
CA LYS A 134 -6.24 -19.39 20.30
C LYS A 134 -6.12 -20.76 20.95
N ASN A 135 -5.44 -21.69 20.29
CA ASN A 135 -5.28 -23.06 20.78
C ASN A 135 -4.15 -23.20 21.82
N SER A 136 -3.17 -22.30 21.80
CA SER A 136 -2.00 -22.34 22.66
C SER A 136 -1.58 -20.92 23.07
N PRO A 137 -2.37 -20.26 23.93
CA PRO A 137 -2.14 -18.88 24.31
C PRO A 137 -0.81 -18.73 25.07
N GLY A 138 -0.11 -17.62 24.83
CA GLY A 138 1.16 -17.29 25.51
C GLY A 138 2.42 -17.91 24.92
N ILE A 139 2.31 -18.73 23.86
CA ILE A 139 3.48 -19.30 23.16
C ILE A 139 4.03 -18.31 22.11
N LEU A 140 3.16 -17.59 21.40
CA LEU A 140 3.62 -16.61 20.43
C LEU A 140 4.29 -15.41 21.13
N PRO A 141 5.40 -14.89 20.57
CA PRO A 141 6.02 -13.67 21.09
C PRO A 141 5.03 -12.49 21.11
N SER A 142 5.16 -11.61 22.09
CA SER A 142 4.28 -10.43 22.23
C SER A 142 4.23 -9.56 20.98
N CYS A 143 5.36 -9.39 20.29
CA CYS A 143 5.42 -8.61 19.04
C CYS A 143 4.56 -9.20 17.91
N VAL A 144 4.39 -10.53 17.88
CA VAL A 144 3.54 -11.21 16.89
C VAL A 144 2.08 -11.04 17.25
N VAL A 145 1.74 -11.19 18.53
CA VAL A 145 0.37 -10.96 19.03
C VAL A 145 -0.06 -9.51 18.76
N ASP A 146 0.81 -8.56 19.10
CA ASP A 146 0.60 -7.13 18.83
C ASP A 146 0.35 -6.87 17.33
N TYR A 147 1.14 -7.47 16.44
CA TYR A 147 0.94 -7.37 15.00
C TYR A 147 -0.41 -7.93 14.52
N LEU A 148 -0.89 -9.01 15.13
CA LEU A 148 -2.14 -9.66 14.74
C LEU A 148 -3.40 -8.92 15.23
N GLU A 149 -3.27 -8.12 16.30
CA GLU A 149 -4.36 -7.46 17.00
C GLU A 149 -4.43 -5.95 16.76
N LYS A 150 -3.29 -5.27 16.61
CA LYS A 150 -3.22 -3.81 16.45
C LYS A 150 -3.31 -3.38 14.99
N ASP A 151 -3.85 -2.19 14.77
CA ASP A 151 -3.80 -1.54 13.47
C ASP A 151 -2.37 -1.21 13.07
N ALA A 152 -2.09 -1.29 11.77
CA ALA A 152 -0.80 -0.90 11.22
C ALA A 152 -0.47 0.57 11.54
N PRO A 153 0.81 0.91 11.78
CA PRO A 153 1.21 2.29 12.02
C PRO A 153 0.90 3.17 10.80
N LYS A 154 0.60 4.46 11.05
CA LYS A 154 0.31 5.43 9.98
C LYS A 154 1.52 5.70 9.06
N LYS A 155 2.73 5.52 9.59
CA LYS A 155 4.01 5.68 8.88
C LYS A 155 4.95 4.54 9.26
N TRP A 156 5.60 3.96 8.27
CA TRP A 156 6.62 2.94 8.44
C TRP A 156 8.00 3.59 8.46
N THR A 157 8.85 3.11 9.36
CA THR A 157 10.26 3.51 9.46
C THR A 157 11.14 2.29 9.22
N CYS A 158 12.42 2.51 8.95
CA CYS A 158 13.42 1.44 8.82
C CYS A 158 13.44 0.53 10.04
N GLU A 159 13.50 1.13 11.23
CA GLU A 159 13.55 0.43 12.52
C GLU A 159 12.30 -0.42 12.75
N ASN A 160 11.11 0.15 12.57
CA ASN A 160 9.85 -0.54 12.82
C ASN A 160 9.64 -1.68 11.82
N THR A 161 9.99 -1.45 10.55
CA THR A 161 9.85 -2.45 9.51
C THR A 161 10.80 -3.62 9.73
N LYS A 162 12.06 -3.34 10.06
CA LYS A 162 13.06 -4.37 10.35
C LYS A 162 12.70 -5.17 11.59
N SER A 163 12.37 -4.50 12.68
CA SER A 163 11.96 -5.13 13.94
C SER A 163 10.74 -6.05 13.76
N LEU A 164 9.73 -5.60 13.01
CA LEU A 164 8.56 -6.43 12.70
C LEU A 164 8.93 -7.63 11.81
N GLY A 165 9.77 -7.43 10.80
CA GLY A 165 10.26 -8.49 9.93
C GLY A 165 10.99 -9.58 10.71
N ASP A 166 11.93 -9.18 11.57
CA ASP A 166 12.73 -10.07 12.44
C ASP A 166 11.85 -10.80 13.45
N CYS A 167 10.82 -10.13 14.00
CA CYS A 167 9.83 -10.73 14.90
C CYS A 167 9.00 -11.83 14.22
N LEU A 168 8.53 -11.58 12.98
CA LEU A 168 7.63 -12.48 12.28
C LEU A 168 8.36 -13.66 11.62
N LEU A 169 9.60 -13.46 11.17
CA LEU A 169 10.36 -14.44 10.39
C LEU A 169 10.39 -15.85 11.02
N PRO A 170 10.73 -16.03 12.32
CA PRO A 170 10.76 -17.36 12.93
C PRO A 170 9.38 -18.02 12.95
N GLN A 171 8.30 -17.23 13.10
CA GLN A 171 6.94 -17.77 13.13
C GLN A 171 6.46 -18.14 11.73
N VAL A 172 6.78 -17.33 10.72
CA VAL A 172 6.51 -17.64 9.32
C VAL A 172 7.19 -18.95 8.94
N GLN A 173 8.48 -19.11 9.29
CA GLN A 173 9.24 -20.31 8.98
C GLN A 173 8.70 -21.56 9.68
N LYS A 174 8.23 -21.43 10.93
CA LYS A 174 7.80 -22.57 11.75
C LYS A 174 6.35 -22.99 11.49
N HIS A 175 5.46 -22.03 11.23
CA HIS A 175 4.01 -22.28 11.26
C HIS A 175 3.32 -22.09 9.91
N CYS A 176 3.91 -21.33 8.98
CA CYS A 176 3.24 -20.97 7.73
C CYS A 176 3.68 -21.85 6.55
N ASP A 177 3.00 -21.72 5.41
CA ASP A 177 3.29 -22.50 4.21
C ASP A 177 4.75 -22.26 3.74
N PRO A 178 5.56 -23.29 3.46
CA PRO A 178 6.95 -23.11 3.02
C PRO A 178 7.10 -22.25 1.77
N GLY A 179 6.09 -22.22 0.89
CA GLY A 179 6.07 -21.36 -0.29
C GLY A 179 5.98 -19.86 0.03
N LEU A 180 5.52 -19.49 1.24
CA LEU A 180 5.44 -18.11 1.69
C LEU A 180 6.80 -17.53 2.07
N LEU A 181 7.70 -18.35 2.63
CA LEU A 181 8.98 -17.91 3.16
C LEU A 181 9.83 -17.11 2.14
N PRO A 182 10.03 -17.56 0.88
CA PRO A 182 10.77 -16.78 -0.10
C PRO A 182 10.10 -15.43 -0.41
N ILE A 183 8.77 -15.40 -0.52
CA ILE A 183 8.00 -14.16 -0.77
C ILE A 183 8.12 -13.22 0.44
N PHE A 184 8.12 -13.75 1.66
CA PHE A 184 8.30 -12.96 2.88
C PHE A 184 9.70 -12.30 2.90
N HIS A 185 10.76 -13.03 2.56
CA HIS A 185 12.11 -12.46 2.47
C HIS A 185 12.20 -11.37 1.40
N GLU A 186 11.68 -11.64 0.20
CA GLU A 186 11.64 -10.67 -0.90
C GLU A 186 10.87 -9.41 -0.49
N HIS A 187 9.72 -9.59 0.16
CA HIS A 187 8.92 -8.50 0.69
C HIS A 187 9.72 -7.67 1.71
N GLN A 188 10.33 -8.28 2.73
CA GLN A 188 11.13 -7.54 3.72
C GLN A 188 12.29 -6.78 3.08
N ALA A 189 13.01 -7.38 2.13
CA ALA A 189 14.08 -6.71 1.42
C ALA A 189 13.57 -5.50 0.61
N ALA A 190 12.46 -5.68 -0.13
CA ALA A 190 11.84 -4.61 -0.90
C ALA A 190 11.43 -3.44 -0.01
N ARG A 191 10.88 -3.70 1.19
CA ARG A 191 10.53 -2.63 2.13
C ARG A 191 11.75 -1.85 2.63
N GLN A 192 12.86 -2.54 2.95
CA GLN A 192 14.10 -1.87 3.36
C GLN A 192 14.64 -0.98 2.24
N TYR A 193 14.55 -1.44 0.99
CA TYR A 193 14.93 -0.66 -0.19
C TYR A 193 14.03 0.57 -0.39
N TYR A 194 12.70 0.40 -0.43
CA TYR A 194 11.75 1.51 -0.68
C TYR A 194 11.80 2.59 0.41
N LEU A 195 12.10 2.22 1.65
CA LEU A 195 12.27 3.18 2.73
C LEU A 195 13.67 3.81 2.78
N GLY A 196 14.58 3.44 1.88
CA GLY A 196 15.95 3.95 1.82
C GLY A 196 16.85 3.48 2.97
N CYS A 197 16.50 2.37 3.62
CA CYS A 197 17.15 1.90 4.84
C CYS A 197 18.51 1.24 4.60
N ASP A 198 18.70 0.66 3.42
CA ASP A 198 19.94 0.00 3.01
C ASP A 198 20.98 0.97 2.42
N GLY A 199 20.62 2.24 2.24
CA GLY A 199 21.47 3.29 1.67
C GLY A 199 21.73 3.16 0.17
N THR A 200 21.15 2.17 -0.50
CA THR A 200 21.28 1.97 -1.96
C THR A 200 20.40 2.94 -2.73
N LEU A 201 19.22 3.23 -2.19
CA LEU A 201 18.29 4.22 -2.73
C LEU A 201 18.63 5.61 -2.18
N LYS A 202 18.92 6.55 -3.08
CA LYS A 202 19.08 7.97 -2.77
C LYS A 202 17.90 8.73 -3.37
N PHE A 203 17.15 9.42 -2.53
CA PHE A 203 16.06 10.28 -3.00
C PHE A 203 16.65 11.58 -3.53
N GLU A 204 16.37 11.94 -4.79
CA GLU A 204 16.91 13.16 -5.40
C GLU A 204 16.22 14.40 -4.81
N ASP A 205 14.94 14.29 -4.45
CA ASP A 205 14.14 15.37 -3.85
C ASP A 205 14.05 15.31 -2.31
N LEU A 206 15.10 14.86 -1.62
CA LEU A 206 15.29 15.25 -0.22
C LEU A 206 15.56 16.77 -0.21
N GLU A 207 14.52 17.56 -0.46
CA GLU A 207 14.55 19.00 -0.24
C GLU A 207 15.09 19.19 1.16
N VAL A 208 16.31 19.74 1.22
CA VAL A 208 16.95 20.14 2.46
C VAL A 208 15.93 21.03 3.15
N PHE A 209 15.31 20.52 4.21
CA PHE A 209 14.67 21.35 5.21
C PHE A 209 15.82 22.18 5.77
N ASN A 210 16.16 23.28 5.09
CA ASN A 210 16.97 24.32 5.66
C ASN A 210 16.10 24.85 6.80
N SER A 211 16.40 24.36 8.00
CA SER A 211 16.06 24.98 9.25
C SER A 211 16.75 26.34 9.29
N THR A 212 16.19 27.29 8.56
CA THR A 212 16.46 28.74 8.67
C THR A 212 15.15 29.48 8.87
N ASP A 213 14.23 28.88 9.63
CA ASP A 213 13.21 29.59 10.41
C ASP A 213 13.53 29.43 11.90
N SER A 214 14.74 29.81 12.25
CA SER A 214 15.08 30.31 13.57
C SER A 214 15.54 31.74 13.36
N THR A 215 14.96 32.66 14.15
CA THR A 215 15.20 34.11 14.24
C THR A 215 14.68 34.99 13.09
N ASN A 216 13.48 35.56 13.29
CA ASN A 216 13.32 36.97 13.69
C ASN A 216 11.94 37.24 14.30
#